data_AF-A0A917P3C7-F1
#
_entry.id   AF-A0A917P3C7-F1
#
_cell.length_a   1.000
_cell.length_b   1.000
_cell.length_c   1.000
_cell.angle_alpha   90.00
_cell.angle_beta   90.00
_cell.angle_gamma   90.00
#
_symmetry.space_group_name_H-M   'P 1'
#
loop_
_entity.id
_entity.type
_entity.pdbx_description
1 polymer ?
#
loop_
_entity_poly.entity_id
_entity_poly.type
_entity_poly.pdbx_seq_one_letter_code
_entity_poly.pdbx_strand_id
1 'polypeptide(L)'
;MGVMVWGPLAQEMLTGRVRRNQENTLIRAGFVKHVNDERRIDVVERFISLAEEAGMPLTHLAMAFTTAHAGVTSALAGARTMAHLDDVLAGLDVQLDDDLLDRIDEIVPPGTDVGTLDQDYMPPALQTAGLRRRRAGERAAA
;
A
#
# COMPACT_ATOMS: atom_id res chain seq x y z
N MET A 1 -21.63 8.64 1.97
CA MET A 1 -20.92 7.39 1.66
C MET A 1 -19.66 7.36 2.50
N GLY A 2 -19.24 6.21 3.01
CA GLY A 2 -17.99 6.06 3.77
C GLY A 2 -17.04 5.10 3.06
N VAL A 3 -15.73 5.35 3.17
CA VAL A 3 -14.69 4.49 2.60
C VAL A 3 -13.97 3.78 3.73
N MET A 4 -13.91 2.45 3.62
CA MET A 4 -13.11 1.59 4.49
C MET A 4 -11.92 1.08 3.69
N VAL A 5 -10.71 1.47 4.09
CA VAL A 5 -9.48 1.05 3.42
C VAL A 5 -9.08 -0.34 3.90
N TRP A 6 -8.86 -1.24 2.94
CA TRP A 6 -8.30 -2.56 3.18
C TRP A 6 -6.80 -2.56 2.84
N GLY A 7 -6.01 -3.21 3.69
CA GLY A 7 -4.57 -3.38 3.46
C GLY A 7 -3.68 -2.15 3.65
N PRO A 8 -3.90 -1.27 4.66
CA PRO A 8 -3.08 -0.07 4.88
C PRO A 8 -1.59 -0.38 5.13
N LEU A 9 -1.28 -1.59 5.60
CA LEU A 9 0.10 -2.04 5.85
C LEU A 9 0.73 -2.78 4.66
N ALA A 10 0.17 -2.67 3.46
CA ALA A 10 0.68 -3.25 2.22
C ALA A 10 1.11 -4.71 2.37
N GLN A 11 0.20 -5.57 2.83
CA GLN A 11 0.47 -7.00 3.04
C GLN A 11 1.63 -7.32 4.01
N GLU A 12 1.80 -6.50 5.05
CA GLU A 12 2.87 -6.56 6.06
C GLU A 12 4.22 -5.97 5.59
N MET A 13 4.30 -5.40 4.38
CA MET A 13 5.53 -4.73 3.94
C MET A 13 5.83 -3.47 4.78
N LEU A 14 4.79 -2.76 5.24
CA LEU A 14 4.93 -1.53 6.04
C LEU A 14 4.93 -1.80 7.55
N THR A 15 5.44 -2.95 8.00
CA THR A 15 5.59 -3.26 9.44
C THR A 15 7.04 -3.15 9.92
N GLY A 16 7.98 -2.75 9.05
CA GLY A 16 9.42 -2.71 9.35
C GLY A 16 10.11 -4.08 9.38
N ARG A 17 9.37 -5.17 9.12
CA ARG A 17 9.91 -6.55 9.12
C ARG A 17 10.59 -6.92 7.80
N VAL A 18 10.22 -6.27 6.70
CA VAL A 18 10.82 -6.50 5.38
C VAL A 18 11.99 -5.54 5.25
N ARG A 19 13.19 -6.10 5.04
CA ARG A 19 14.45 -5.36 4.98
C ARG A 19 15.25 -5.74 3.73
N ARG A 20 16.01 -4.79 3.18
CA ARG A 20 16.95 -5.03 2.09
C ARG A 20 18.05 -6.00 2.55
N ASN A 21 18.46 -6.90 1.67
CA ASN A 21 19.50 -7.91 1.92
C ASN A 21 19.19 -8.87 3.08
N GLN A 22 17.92 -9.00 3.47
CA GLN A 22 17.46 -9.99 4.44
C GLN A 22 16.41 -10.89 3.79
N GLU A 23 16.32 -12.12 4.26
CA GLU A 23 15.28 -13.04 3.80
C GLU A 23 13.90 -12.51 4.22
N ASN A 24 12.96 -12.46 3.26
CA ASN A 24 11.60 -12.04 3.53
C ASN A 24 10.84 -13.17 4.25
N THR A 25 10.64 -13.01 5.55
CA THR A 25 9.98 -14.01 6.42
C THR A 25 8.45 -13.93 6.41
N LEU A 26 7.86 -13.07 5.59
CA LEU A 26 6.41 -12.99 5.48
C LEU A 26 5.85 -14.29 4.90
N ILE A 27 4.76 -14.80 5.49
CA ILE A 27 4.05 -15.98 4.96
C ILE A 27 3.65 -15.76 3.49
N ARG A 28 3.34 -14.50 3.13
CA ARG A 28 3.01 -14.05 1.77
C ARG A 28 4.15 -14.15 0.77
N ALA A 29 5.40 -14.08 1.21
CA ALA A 29 6.56 -14.17 0.31
C ALA A 29 6.63 -15.51 -0.44
N GLY A 30 5.98 -16.56 0.06
CA GLY A 30 5.89 -17.86 -0.61
C GLY A 30 4.85 -17.98 -1.72
N PHE A 31 3.89 -17.04 -1.83
CA PHE A 31 2.80 -17.13 -2.82
C PHE A 31 2.51 -15.82 -3.55
N VAL A 32 3.10 -14.71 -3.12
CA VAL A 32 3.00 -13.40 -3.73
C VAL A 32 4.40 -12.97 -4.16
N LYS A 33 4.56 -12.61 -5.44
CA LYS A 33 5.87 -12.22 -5.99
C LYS A 33 6.20 -10.77 -5.67
N HIS A 34 5.18 -9.92 -5.68
CA HIS A 34 5.33 -8.48 -5.59
C HIS A 34 5.90 -8.00 -4.25
N VAL A 35 5.75 -8.80 -3.17
CA VAL A 35 6.37 -8.55 -1.85
C VAL A 35 7.87 -8.83 -1.80
N ASN A 36 8.42 -9.52 -2.81
CA ASN A 36 9.85 -9.75 -3.00
C ASN A 36 10.42 -8.87 -4.13
N ASP A 37 9.66 -7.90 -4.63
CA ASP A 37 10.16 -6.95 -5.63
C ASP A 37 11.14 -5.98 -4.95
N GLU A 38 12.41 -6.05 -5.35
CA GLU A 38 13.48 -5.18 -4.84
C GLU A 38 13.10 -3.69 -4.90
N ARG A 39 12.36 -3.24 -5.93
CA ARG A 39 11.92 -1.84 -6.02
C ARG A 39 10.97 -1.46 -4.88
N ARG A 40 10.11 -2.39 -4.44
CA ARG A 40 9.23 -2.16 -3.29
C ARG A 40 9.99 -2.22 -1.98
N ILE A 41 10.93 -3.15 -1.85
CA ILE A 41 11.80 -3.25 -0.67
C ILE A 41 12.60 -1.95 -0.50
N ASP A 42 13.10 -1.39 -1.60
CA ASP A 42 13.82 -0.11 -1.61
C ASP A 42 12.97 1.05 -1.12
N VAL A 43 11.70 1.10 -1.54
CA VAL A 43 10.73 2.10 -1.06
C VAL A 43 10.38 1.88 0.42
N VAL A 44 10.21 0.62 0.85
CA VAL A 44 9.98 0.29 2.26
C VAL A 44 11.14 0.76 3.13
N GLU A 45 12.40 0.54 2.72
CA GLU A 45 13.57 1.06 3.47
C GLU A 45 13.54 2.59 3.60
N ARG A 46 13.15 3.32 2.54
CA ARG A 46 13.01 4.78 2.61
C ARG A 46 11.94 5.20 3.62
N PHE A 47 10.81 4.48 3.67
CA PHE A 47 9.77 4.73 4.66
C PHE A 47 10.18 4.33 6.08
N ILE A 48 10.98 3.27 6.26
CA ILE A 48 11.56 2.92 7.57
C ILE A 48 12.40 4.10 8.07
N SER A 49 13.32 4.62 7.26
CA SER A 49 14.14 5.77 7.61
C SER A 49 13.31 7.02 7.90
N LEU A 50 12.28 7.29 7.09
CA LEU A 50 11.36 8.41 7.34
C LEU A 50 10.62 8.29 8.67
N ALA A 51 10.12 7.10 9.00
CA ALA A 51 9.44 6.84 10.26
C ALA A 51 10.38 6.98 11.47
N GLU A 52 11.62 6.48 11.35
CA GLU A 52 12.67 6.63 12.36
C GLU A 52 13.00 8.11 12.62
N GLU A 53 13.16 8.91 11.56
CA GLU A 53 13.40 10.35 11.67
C GLU A 53 12.21 11.10 12.30
N ALA A 54 10.98 10.67 11.99
CA ALA A 54 9.76 11.21 12.59
C ALA A 54 9.50 10.68 14.02
N GLY A 55 10.36 9.79 14.53
CA GLY A 55 10.28 9.27 15.90
C GLY A 55 9.09 8.35 16.16
N MET A 56 8.56 7.67 15.12
CA MET A 56 7.39 6.80 15.25
C MET A 56 7.59 5.44 14.55
N PRO A 57 6.85 4.39 14.94
CA PRO A 57 6.81 3.13 14.21
C PRO A 57 6.30 3.30 12.78
N LEU A 58 6.85 2.53 11.83
CA LEU A 58 6.38 2.54 10.44
C LEU A 58 4.90 2.14 10.32
N THR A 59 4.42 1.25 11.19
CA THR A 59 3.00 0.87 11.26
C THR A 59 2.12 2.08 11.56
N HIS A 60 2.57 2.99 12.44
CA HIS A 60 1.84 4.19 12.81
C HIS A 60 1.84 5.20 11.67
N LEU A 61 3.00 5.43 11.04
CA LEU A 61 3.12 6.28 9.86
C LEU A 61 2.16 5.86 8.75
N ALA A 62 2.13 4.56 8.42
CA ALA A 62 1.27 4.01 7.36
C ALA A 62 -0.23 4.12 7.69
N MET A 63 -0.61 3.86 8.94
CA MET A 63 -2.00 4.00 9.39
C MET A 63 -2.44 5.47 9.37
N ALA A 64 -1.62 6.37 9.92
CA ALA A 64 -1.90 7.80 9.96
C ALA A 64 -1.99 8.40 8.55
N PHE A 65 -1.09 8.05 7.64
CA PHE A 65 -1.16 8.44 6.23
C PHE A 65 -2.48 7.98 5.59
N THR A 66 -2.88 6.73 5.84
CA THR A 66 -4.14 6.19 5.31
C THR A 66 -5.33 7.02 5.78
N THR A 67 -5.38 7.38 7.06
CA THR A 67 -6.51 8.14 7.64
C THR A 67 -6.43 9.65 7.44
N ALA A 68 -5.29 10.19 7.00
CA ALA A 68 -5.15 11.62 6.67
C ALA A 68 -5.97 12.03 5.43
N HIS A 69 -6.33 11.06 4.58
CA HIS A 69 -7.10 11.32 3.37
C HIS A 69 -8.56 11.64 3.70
N ALA A 70 -9.05 12.82 3.30
CA ALA A 70 -10.41 13.27 3.58
C ALA A 70 -11.53 12.33 3.09
N GLY A 71 -11.25 11.49 2.09
CA GLY A 71 -12.18 10.48 1.58
C GLY A 71 -12.26 9.21 2.43
N VAL A 72 -11.30 8.96 3.33
CA VAL A 72 -11.19 7.74 4.13
C VAL A 72 -11.97 7.91 5.44
N THR A 73 -12.91 7.00 5.69
CA THR A 73 -13.70 6.99 6.94
C THR A 73 -13.09 6.06 8.00
N SER A 74 -12.45 4.98 7.56
CA SER A 74 -11.79 4.02 8.44
C SER A 74 -10.72 3.22 7.69
N ALA A 75 -9.75 2.71 8.43
CA ALA A 75 -8.73 1.80 7.91
C ALA A 75 -8.76 0.48 8.70
N LEU A 76 -8.70 -0.64 7.98
CA LEU A 76 -8.68 -1.96 8.61
C LEU A 76 -7.28 -2.30 9.13
N ALA A 77 -7.16 -2.41 10.46
CA ALA A 77 -5.95 -2.91 11.11
C ALA A 77 -6.06 -4.42 11.39
N GLY A 78 -5.13 -5.19 10.82
CA GLY A 78 -5.08 -6.64 11.03
C GLY A 78 -4.17 -7.02 12.20
N ALA A 79 -4.73 -7.43 13.33
CA ALA A 79 -3.99 -7.96 14.49
C ALA A 79 -4.19 -9.48 14.63
N ARG A 80 -3.10 -10.21 14.91
CA ARG A 80 -3.15 -11.67 15.22
C ARG A 80 -2.74 -11.98 16.65
N THR A 81 -2.21 -11.00 17.36
CA THR A 81 -1.75 -11.09 18.75
C THR A 81 -2.19 -9.82 19.48
N MET A 82 -2.24 -9.85 20.81
CA MET A 82 -2.53 -8.66 21.61
C MET A 82 -1.49 -7.55 21.37
N ALA A 83 -0.20 -7.91 21.26
CA ALA A 83 0.85 -6.94 20.97
C ALA A 83 0.62 -6.17 19.65
N HIS A 84 0.09 -6.83 18.61
CA HIS A 84 -0.26 -6.13 17.36
C HIS A 84 -1.43 -5.18 17.55
N LEU A 85 -2.43 -5.57 18.36
CA LEU A 85 -3.57 -4.70 18.66
C LEU A 85 -3.11 -3.49 19.46
N ASP A 86 -2.33 -3.71 20.52
CA ASP A 86 -1.80 -2.66 21.38
C ASP A 86 -0.93 -1.67 20.58
N ASP A 87 -0.08 -2.15 19.67
CA ASP A 87 0.72 -1.31 18.78
C ASP A 87 -0.16 -0.42 17.90
N VAL A 88 -1.15 -1.01 17.23
CA VAL A 88 -2.09 -0.23 16.38
C VAL A 88 -2.85 0.81 17.20
N LEU A 89 -3.31 0.44 18.40
CA LEU A 89 -4.04 1.35 19.28
C LEU A 89 -3.16 2.52 19.75
N ALA A 90 -1.88 2.27 20.00
CA ALA A 90 -0.92 3.31 20.39
C ALA A 90 -0.71 4.37 19.29
N GLY A 91 -0.94 4.01 18.02
CA GLY A 91 -0.80 4.91 16.87
C GLY A 91 -2.06 5.68 16.48
N LEU A 92 -3.19 5.52 17.19
CA LEU A 92 -4.48 6.09 16.77
C LEU A 92 -4.51 7.62 16.73
N ASP A 93 -3.77 8.28 17.62
CA ASP A 93 -3.73 9.74 17.73
C ASP A 93 -2.58 10.37 16.92
N VAL A 94 -1.83 9.56 16.16
CA VAL A 94 -0.74 10.07 15.32
C VAL A 94 -1.33 10.90 14.18
N GLN A 95 -0.86 12.14 14.08
CA GLN A 95 -1.18 13.07 13.01
C GLN A 95 0.09 13.39 12.23
N LEU A 96 -0.01 13.38 10.91
CA LEU A 96 1.08 13.76 10.02
C LEU A 96 0.90 15.23 9.66
N ASP A 97 1.96 16.02 9.78
CA ASP A 97 1.99 17.38 9.27
C ASP A 97 2.25 17.40 7.76
N ASP A 98 2.08 18.58 7.15
CA ASP A 98 2.25 18.76 5.71
C ASP A 98 3.68 18.42 5.27
N ASP A 99 4.69 18.77 6.06
CA ASP A 99 6.10 18.47 5.76
C ASP A 99 6.33 16.94 5.66
N LEU A 100 5.78 16.15 6.58
CA LEU A 100 5.91 14.69 6.56
C LEU A 100 5.12 14.07 5.40
N LEU A 101 3.95 14.62 5.06
CA LEU A 101 3.17 14.20 3.90
C LEU A 101 3.92 14.49 2.58
N ASP A 102 4.53 15.67 2.45
CA ASP A 102 5.34 16.02 1.27
C ASP A 102 6.54 15.08 1.12
N ARG A 103 7.18 14.70 2.23
CA ARG A 103 8.27 13.70 2.21
C ARG A 103 7.81 12.30 1.82
N ILE A 104 6.57 11.91 2.13
CA ILE A 104 5.97 10.66 1.64
C ILE A 104 5.81 10.73 0.11
N ASP A 105 5.33 11.86 -0.39
CA ASP A 105 5.14 12.10 -1.83
C ASP A 105 6.49 12.11 -2.60
N GLU A 106 7.58 12.58 -1.99
CA GLU A 106 8.93 12.45 -2.54
C GLU A 106 9.41 10.99 -2.64
N ILE A 107 8.88 10.10 -1.79
CA ILE A 107 9.18 8.67 -1.85
C ILE A 107 8.38 7.99 -2.96
N VAL A 108 7.08 8.23 -2.99
CA VAL A 108 6.17 7.73 -4.03
C VAL A 108 5.28 8.88 -4.49
N PRO A 109 5.56 9.47 -5.67
CA PRO A 109 4.79 10.62 -6.16
C PRO A 109 3.29 10.30 -6.32
N PRO A 110 2.39 11.26 -6.02
CA PRO A 110 0.96 11.08 -6.20
C PRO A 110 0.60 10.61 -7.60
N GLY A 111 -0.28 9.61 -7.68
CA GLY A 111 -0.73 9.01 -8.95
C GLY A 111 0.25 8.00 -9.56
N THR A 112 1.26 7.57 -8.81
CA THR A 112 2.20 6.51 -9.21
C THR A 112 2.13 5.31 -8.29
N ASP A 113 2.45 4.13 -8.83
CA ASP A 113 2.56 2.88 -8.08
C ASP A 113 3.97 2.32 -8.19
N VAL A 114 4.41 1.62 -7.15
CA VAL A 114 5.70 0.90 -7.14
C VAL A 114 5.52 -0.47 -7.81
N GLY A 115 5.34 -0.43 -9.13
CA GLY A 115 5.11 -1.61 -9.96
C GLY A 115 3.75 -2.27 -9.78
N THR A 116 3.47 -3.28 -10.60
CA THR A 116 2.18 -3.99 -10.65
C THR A 116 2.03 -4.95 -9.47
N LEU A 117 0.85 -5.02 -8.86
CA LEU A 117 0.53 -6.04 -7.86
C LEU A 117 0.12 -7.34 -8.58
N ASP A 118 0.46 -8.48 -7.99
CA ASP A 118 0.05 -9.79 -8.53
C ASP A 118 -1.48 -9.96 -8.59
N GLN A 119 -2.21 -9.15 -7.81
CA GLN A 119 -3.66 -9.21 -7.65
C GLN A 119 -4.39 -8.08 -8.37
N ASP A 120 -3.68 -7.26 -9.15
CA ASP A 120 -4.31 -6.16 -9.88
C ASP A 120 -5.38 -6.71 -10.82
N TYR A 121 -6.61 -6.21 -10.65
CA TYR A 121 -7.71 -6.59 -11.52
C TYR A 121 -7.46 -6.03 -12.92
N MET A 122 -7.05 -6.91 -13.82
CA MET A 122 -6.93 -6.60 -15.24
C MET A 122 -8.25 -6.93 -15.93
N PRO A 123 -9.06 -5.93 -16.33
CA PRO A 123 -10.32 -6.22 -17.02
C PRO A 123 -10.08 -7.03 -18.30
N PRO A 124 -10.96 -7.99 -18.64
CA PRO A 124 -10.77 -8.86 -19.81
C PRO A 124 -10.52 -8.09 -21.12
N ALA A 125 -11.11 -6.90 -21.25
CA ALA A 125 -10.87 -6.00 -22.38
C ALA A 125 -9.39 -5.60 -22.54
N LEU A 126 -8.65 -5.40 -21.45
CA LEU A 126 -7.22 -5.08 -21.53
C LEU A 126 -6.37 -6.30 -21.86
N GLN A 127 -6.78 -7.49 -21.43
CA GLN A 127 -6.05 -8.73 -21.69
C GLN A 127 -6.28 -9.29 -23.10
N THR A 128 -7.52 -9.18 -23.62
CA THR A 128 -7.91 -9.76 -24.91
C THR A 128 -8.20 -8.67 -25.92
N ALA A 129 -7.32 -8.51 -26.93
CA ALA A 129 -7.45 -7.46 -27.94
C ALA A 129 -8.82 -7.47 -28.67
N GLY A 130 -9.40 -8.65 -28.89
CA GLY A 130 -10.71 -8.81 -29.51
C GLY A 130 -11.89 -8.28 -28.68
N LEU A 131 -11.73 -8.14 -27.37
CA LEU A 131 -12.73 -7.57 -26.46
C LEU A 131 -12.64 -6.05 -26.35
N ARG A 132 -11.57 -5.42 -26.88
CA ARG A 132 -11.37 -3.96 -26.83
C ARG A 132 -12.33 -3.18 -27.73
N ARG A 133 -12.87 -3.82 -28.77
CA ARG A 133 -13.63 -3.15 -29.83
C ARG A 133 -14.83 -4.00 -30.22
N ARG A 134 -15.97 -3.36 -30.49
CA ARG A 134 -17.11 -4.03 -31.16
C ARG A 134 -16.65 -4.64 -32.49
N ARG A 135 -17.34 -5.68 -32.95
CA ARG A 135 -17.08 -6.28 -34.27
C ARG A 135 -17.27 -5.22 -35.34
N ALA A 136 -16.55 -5.34 -36.46
CA ALA A 136 -16.52 -4.30 -37.49
C ALA A 136 -17.94 -3.86 -37.95
N GLY A 137 -18.89 -4.81 -38.06
CA GLY A 137 -20.29 -4.53 -38.42
C GLY A 137 -21.16 -3.91 -37.33
N GLU A 138 -20.68 -3.83 -36.09
CA GLU A 138 -21.41 -3.33 -34.91
C GLU A 138 -20.82 -2.01 -34.37
N ARG A 139 -19.84 -1.44 -35.09
CA ARG A 139 -19.15 -0.19 -34.70
C ARG A 139 -19.94 1.07 -35.05
N ALA A 140 -20.93 0.98 -35.93
CA ALA A 140 -21.80 2.11 -36.23
C ALA A 140 -22.76 2.35 -35.05
N ALA A 141 -22.77 3.58 -34.54
CA ALA A 141 -23.89 4.05 -33.74
C ALA A 141 -25.01 4.36 -34.73
N ALA A 142 -25.98 3.45 -34.85
CA ALA A 142 -27.25 3.77 -35.48
C ALA A 142 -28.00 4.80 -34.63
#